data_AF-A0A7V8VWU4-F1
#
_entry.id   AF-A0A7V8VWU4-F1
#
_cell.length_a   1.000
_cell.length_b   1.000
_cell.length_c   1.000
_cell.angle_alpha   90.00
_cell.angle_beta   90.00
_cell.angle_gamma   90.00
#
_symmetry.space_group_name_H-M   'P 1'
#
loop_
_entity.id
_entity.type
_entity.pdbx_description
1 polymer ?
#
loop_
_entity_poly.entity_id
_entity_poly.type
_entity_poly.pdbx_seq_one_letter_code
_entity_poly.pdbx_strand_id
1 'polypeptide(L)'
;MVKPIVAIVGRPNVGKSTLFNRLIGERRAIVQNEPGTTRDRVYGTAEWIGAEFTVIDTGGLQDDHEIATEGEGAATHIAEETRNQAYSAIAEADVIVFMVDVMSGPTAGDLEIASILRRADKPTVLAVNKADSVARREMLFEFFELGLGDPVGVSAYHGNGTGDLLDRVVENLPEAEEEAETEGPRIAIVGRPNVGKSRLLNALIGQERAIVSDQPGTTRDSLDMELLWEESPITLIDTAGIRRRGRVEQGIERISVMRSMRAIDRADIVVLVIDAMEDFTAQDLHIAGYVEEQKKGLVVAVNKWDLVEKDSYTMDAYRKRAAVQLDFMPYAPLVFIS
;
A
#
# COMPACT_ATOMS: atom_id res chain seq x y z
N MET A 1 12.51 5.25 7.51
CA MET A 1 11.29 5.67 8.23
C MET A 1 10.10 5.09 7.51
N VAL A 2 9.11 4.57 8.24
CA VAL A 2 7.83 4.15 7.65
C VAL A 2 7.14 5.38 7.09
N LYS A 3 6.84 5.39 5.79
CA LYS A 3 6.06 6.48 5.20
C LYS A 3 4.61 6.37 5.68
N PRO A 4 4.03 7.43 6.26
CA PRO A 4 2.61 7.45 6.58
C PRO A 4 1.76 7.22 5.33
N ILE A 5 0.58 6.65 5.49
CA ILE A 5 -0.33 6.37 4.39
C ILE A 5 -1.55 7.30 4.47
N VAL A 6 -1.86 7.92 3.34
CA VAL A 6 -3.01 8.79 3.15
C VAL A 6 -3.94 8.15 2.11
N ALA A 7 -5.15 7.77 2.51
CA ALA A 7 -6.13 7.21 1.57
C ALA A 7 -7.16 8.25 1.15
N ILE A 8 -7.41 8.36 -0.15
CA ILE A 8 -8.47 9.20 -0.71
C ILE A 8 -9.72 8.34 -0.90
N VAL A 9 -10.77 8.65 -0.16
CA VAL A 9 -12.05 7.92 -0.18
C VAL A 9 -13.17 8.85 -0.59
N GLY A 10 -14.15 8.36 -1.33
CA GLY A 10 -15.33 9.11 -1.72
C GLY A 10 -16.15 8.35 -2.75
N ARG A 11 -17.38 8.81 -2.99
CA ARG A 11 -18.23 8.23 -4.04
C ARG A 11 -17.56 8.29 -5.42
N PRO A 12 -18.03 7.53 -6.41
CA PRO A 12 -17.62 7.71 -7.81
C PRO A 12 -17.76 9.16 -8.28
N ASN A 13 -16.90 9.58 -9.22
CA ASN A 13 -16.97 10.89 -9.89
C ASN A 13 -16.81 12.17 -9.03
N VAL A 14 -16.45 12.05 -7.75
CA VAL A 14 -16.12 13.22 -6.90
C VAL A 14 -14.76 13.84 -7.25
N GLY A 15 -13.91 13.15 -8.01
CA GLY A 15 -12.60 13.63 -8.48
C GLY A 15 -11.37 13.02 -7.79
N LYS A 16 -11.50 11.85 -7.17
CA LYS A 16 -10.43 11.14 -6.42
C LYS A 16 -9.13 11.02 -7.22
N SER A 17 -9.21 10.47 -8.42
CA SER A 17 -8.04 10.22 -9.29
C SER A 17 -7.40 11.52 -9.79
N THR A 18 -8.21 12.57 -9.99
CA THR A 18 -7.69 13.90 -10.32
C THR A 18 -6.89 14.49 -9.15
N LEU A 19 -7.38 14.34 -7.92
CA LEU A 19 -6.66 14.78 -6.73
C LEU A 19 -5.40 13.94 -6.54
N PHE A 20 -5.51 12.61 -6.60
CA PHE A 20 -4.40 11.67 -6.52
C PHE A 20 -3.26 12.05 -7.46
N ASN A 21 -3.55 12.19 -8.76
CA ASN A 21 -2.56 12.56 -9.78
C ASN A 21 -1.92 13.93 -9.52
N ARG A 22 -2.67 14.85 -8.89
CA ARG A 22 -2.13 16.15 -8.48
C ARG A 22 -1.20 16.06 -7.28
N LEU A 23 -1.50 15.20 -6.30
CA LEU A 23 -0.69 15.06 -5.09
C LEU A 23 0.66 14.40 -5.35
N ILE A 24 0.72 13.43 -6.26
CA ILE A 24 1.95 12.71 -6.59
C ILE A 24 2.91 13.53 -7.48
N GLY A 25 2.40 14.55 -8.19
CA GLY A 25 3.20 15.39 -9.08
C GLY A 25 3.87 14.60 -10.22
N GLU A 26 5.15 14.87 -10.49
CA GLU A 26 5.97 14.13 -11.47
C GLU A 26 6.51 12.79 -10.94
N ARG A 27 6.42 12.54 -9.62
CA ARG A 27 6.80 11.24 -9.04
C ARG A 27 5.73 10.24 -9.46
N ARG A 28 6.10 9.31 -10.33
CA ARG A 28 5.15 8.42 -10.99
C ARG A 28 4.39 7.61 -9.94
N ALA A 29 3.07 7.58 -10.08
CA ALA A 29 2.28 6.52 -9.50
C ALA A 29 2.79 5.18 -10.03
N ILE A 30 2.84 4.18 -9.16
CA ILE A 30 2.97 2.80 -9.62
C ILE A 30 1.61 2.40 -10.18
N VAL A 31 1.40 2.72 -11.46
CA VAL A 31 0.18 2.38 -12.20
C VAL A 31 0.34 0.96 -12.74
N GLN A 32 -0.57 0.07 -12.32
CA GLN A 32 -0.72 -1.23 -12.98
C GLN A 32 -1.36 -1.04 -14.35
N ASN A 33 -0.80 -1.67 -15.38
CA ASN A 33 -1.42 -1.81 -16.70
C ASN A 33 -1.17 -3.23 -17.22
N GLU A 34 -1.95 -4.22 -16.76
CA GLU A 34 -2.09 -5.50 -17.47
C GLU A 34 -3.55 -6.00 -17.45
N PRO A 35 -4.12 -6.40 -18.60
CA PRO A 35 -5.48 -6.92 -18.67
C PRO A 35 -5.59 -8.31 -18.02
N GLY A 36 -6.35 -8.44 -16.94
CA GLY A 36 -6.87 -9.75 -16.52
C GLY A 36 -6.85 -10.11 -15.03
N THR A 37 -6.30 -9.29 -14.12
CA THR A 37 -6.26 -9.66 -12.69
C THR A 37 -6.53 -8.49 -11.73
N THR A 38 -7.68 -8.55 -11.04
CA THR A 38 -7.98 -7.98 -9.70
C THR A 38 -7.85 -6.46 -9.44
N ARG A 39 -8.91 -5.70 -9.77
CA ARG A 39 -9.40 -4.47 -9.07
C ARG A 39 -8.29 -3.63 -8.39
N ASP A 40 -7.54 -2.90 -9.21
CA ASP A 40 -6.28 -2.28 -8.82
C ASP A 40 -6.46 -0.93 -8.10
N ARG A 41 -5.75 -0.77 -6.98
CA ARG A 41 -5.53 0.53 -6.31
C ARG A 41 -4.24 1.14 -6.82
N VAL A 42 -4.25 2.46 -7.01
CA VAL A 42 -3.08 3.19 -7.46
C VAL A 42 -2.36 3.79 -6.25
N TYR A 43 -1.05 3.55 -6.17
CA TYR A 43 -0.17 4.04 -5.11
C TYR A 43 0.76 5.10 -5.69
N GLY A 44 1.05 6.13 -4.92
CA GLY A 44 2.06 7.12 -5.30
C GLY A 44 2.65 7.83 -4.09
N THR A 45 3.88 8.31 -4.25
CA THR A 45 4.57 9.08 -3.21
C THR A 45 4.25 10.57 -3.36
N ALA A 46 3.82 11.22 -2.28
CA ALA A 46 3.66 12.67 -2.22
C ALA A 46 4.60 13.26 -1.15
N GLU A 47 4.98 14.52 -1.34
CA GLU A 47 5.79 15.28 -0.40
C GLU A 47 5.17 16.66 -0.20
N TRP A 48 5.01 17.08 1.06
CA TRP A 48 4.54 18.41 1.40
C TRP A 48 5.26 18.95 2.63
N ILE A 49 5.89 20.13 2.51
CA ILE A 49 6.65 20.80 3.60
C ILE A 49 7.66 19.84 4.27
N GLY A 50 8.34 19.03 3.45
CA GLY A 50 9.35 18.06 3.92
C GLY A 50 8.78 16.78 4.55
N ALA A 51 7.46 16.63 4.68
CA ALA A 51 6.82 15.38 5.05
C ALA A 51 6.54 14.53 3.80
N GLU A 52 7.16 13.36 3.71
CA GLU A 52 6.86 12.36 2.67
C GLU A 52 5.82 11.36 3.16
N PHE A 53 4.84 11.03 2.32
CA PHE A 53 3.81 10.05 2.62
C PHE A 53 3.33 9.34 1.36
N THR A 54 2.78 8.14 1.53
CA THR A 54 2.19 7.34 0.46
C THR A 54 0.72 7.69 0.32
N VAL A 55 0.28 8.04 -0.88
CA VAL A 55 -1.12 8.30 -1.22
C VAL A 55 -1.72 7.09 -1.92
N ILE A 56 -2.97 6.76 -1.58
CA ILE A 56 -3.73 5.66 -2.18
C ILE A 56 -5.04 6.20 -2.75
N ASP A 57 -5.31 5.94 -4.03
CA ASP A 57 -6.65 6.11 -4.60
C ASP A 57 -7.47 4.83 -4.41
N THR A 58 -8.52 4.89 -3.59
CA THR A 58 -9.34 3.71 -3.32
C THR A 58 -10.34 3.37 -4.42
N GLY A 59 -10.52 4.21 -5.44
CA GLY A 59 -11.51 4.01 -6.50
C GLY A 59 -11.04 4.18 -7.94
N GLY A 60 -9.79 4.61 -8.17
CA GLY A 60 -9.32 5.13 -9.47
C GLY A 60 -9.31 4.20 -10.69
N LEU A 61 -9.56 2.89 -10.55
CA LEU A 61 -9.61 1.95 -11.69
C LEU A 61 -10.91 1.12 -11.76
N GLN A 62 -11.86 1.35 -10.84
CA GLN A 62 -13.18 0.71 -10.91
C GLN A 62 -14.16 1.51 -11.77
N ASP A 63 -13.98 2.84 -11.81
CA ASP A 63 -14.85 3.77 -12.54
C ASP A 63 -14.78 3.56 -14.08
N ASP A 64 -13.70 2.95 -14.62
CA ASP A 64 -13.53 2.74 -16.07
C ASP A 64 -14.12 1.41 -16.60
N HIS A 65 -14.38 0.43 -15.72
CA HIS A 65 -14.84 -0.91 -16.13
C HIS A 65 -16.29 -1.25 -15.76
N GLU A 66 -16.95 -0.48 -14.89
CA GLU A 66 -18.35 -0.70 -14.50
C GLU A 66 -19.34 0.36 -15.08
N ILE A 67 -19.10 0.82 -16.31
CA ILE A 67 -20.15 1.53 -17.09
C ILE A 67 -21.27 0.57 -17.57
N ALA A 68 -21.15 -0.74 -17.31
CA ALA A 68 -22.04 -1.74 -17.88
C ALA A 68 -22.94 -2.49 -16.88
N THR A 69 -23.71 -1.79 -16.05
CA THR A 69 -24.99 -2.34 -15.56
C THR A 69 -26.00 -1.21 -15.33
N GLU A 70 -26.63 -0.75 -16.41
CA GLU A 70 -27.89 0.00 -16.31
C GLU A 70 -28.99 -0.97 -15.86
N GLY A 71 -29.27 -1.02 -14.57
CA GLY A 71 -30.33 -1.85 -13.99
C GLY A 71 -30.71 -1.42 -12.57
N GLU A 72 -31.90 -1.83 -12.14
CA GLU A 72 -32.46 -1.64 -10.78
C GLU A 72 -31.61 -2.40 -9.74
N GLY A 73 -30.41 -1.90 -9.45
CA GLY A 73 -29.42 -2.55 -8.58
C GLY A 73 -28.04 -1.89 -8.59
N ALA A 74 -27.73 -1.09 -9.61
CA ALA A 74 -26.46 -0.39 -9.75
C ALA A 74 -26.17 0.55 -8.56
N ALA A 75 -27.18 1.30 -8.10
CA ALA A 75 -27.03 2.20 -6.96
C ALA A 75 -26.68 1.46 -5.65
N THR A 76 -27.25 0.26 -5.45
CA THR A 76 -26.98 -0.58 -4.28
C THR A 76 -25.56 -1.13 -4.32
N HIS A 77 -25.12 -1.62 -5.49
CA HIS A 77 -23.75 -2.11 -5.67
C HIS A 77 -22.70 -1.01 -5.49
N ILE A 78 -22.92 0.18 -6.05
CA ILE A 78 -22.03 1.34 -5.87
C ILE A 78 -21.94 1.73 -4.39
N ALA A 79 -23.06 1.69 -3.65
CA ALA A 79 -23.08 1.99 -2.23
C ALA A 79 -22.30 0.95 -1.40
N GLU A 80 -22.48 -0.34 -1.67
CA GLU A 80 -21.71 -1.42 -1.03
C GLU A 80 -20.21 -1.31 -1.32
N GLU A 81 -19.84 -1.02 -2.57
CA GLU A 81 -18.45 -0.87 -2.95
C GLU A 81 -17.79 0.34 -2.28
N THR A 82 -18.48 1.48 -2.24
CA THR A 82 -17.97 2.68 -1.57
C THR A 82 -17.79 2.44 -0.06
N ARG A 83 -18.68 1.67 0.58
CA ARG A 83 -18.51 1.24 1.98
C ARG A 83 -17.26 0.37 2.16
N ASN A 84 -17.05 -0.60 1.27
CA ASN A 84 -15.88 -1.48 1.33
C ASN A 84 -14.56 -0.71 1.14
N GLN A 85 -14.57 0.32 0.29
CA GLN A 85 -13.45 1.25 0.15
C GLN A 85 -13.19 2.00 1.46
N ALA A 86 -14.23 2.53 2.11
CA ALA A 86 -14.10 3.21 3.40
C ALA A 86 -13.53 2.29 4.50
N TYR A 87 -14.06 1.07 4.65
CA TYR A 87 -13.52 0.11 5.64
C TYR A 87 -12.06 -0.26 5.38
N SER A 88 -11.68 -0.41 4.11
CA SER A 88 -10.29 -0.68 3.75
C SER A 88 -9.37 0.50 4.08
N ALA A 89 -9.79 1.72 3.75
CA ALA A 89 -9.04 2.92 4.09
C ALA A 89 -8.87 3.06 5.60
N ILE A 90 -9.94 2.78 6.37
CA ILE A 90 -9.87 2.71 7.83
C ILE A 90 -8.85 1.68 8.31
N ALA A 91 -8.76 0.51 7.67
CA ALA A 91 -7.79 -0.51 8.08
C ALA A 91 -6.34 -0.11 7.75
N GLU A 92 -6.12 0.60 6.65
CA GLU A 92 -4.79 0.74 6.03
C GLU A 92 -4.14 2.13 6.21
N ALA A 93 -4.93 3.21 6.22
CA ALA A 93 -4.41 4.57 6.14
C ALA A 93 -4.22 5.23 7.49
N ASP A 94 -3.13 5.94 7.69
CA ASP A 94 -2.88 6.69 8.92
C ASP A 94 -3.75 7.97 8.95
N VAL A 95 -3.99 8.57 7.78
CA VAL A 95 -4.93 9.69 7.57
C VAL A 95 -5.87 9.39 6.39
N ILE A 96 -7.14 9.77 6.50
CA ILE A 96 -8.13 9.62 5.44
C ILE A 96 -8.50 10.99 4.88
N VAL A 97 -8.43 11.15 3.56
CA VAL A 97 -9.01 12.29 2.85
C VAL A 97 -10.39 11.86 2.34
N PHE A 98 -11.45 12.30 3.01
CA PHE A 98 -12.81 12.03 2.56
C PHE A 98 -13.26 13.11 1.58
N MET A 99 -13.42 12.73 0.32
CA MET A 99 -13.65 13.62 -0.79
C MET A 99 -15.12 13.59 -1.24
N VAL A 100 -15.73 14.77 -1.31
CA VAL A 100 -17.12 14.99 -1.74
C VAL A 100 -17.16 16.05 -2.85
N ASP A 101 -18.29 16.19 -3.54
CA ASP A 101 -18.47 17.17 -4.62
C ASP A 101 -19.40 18.30 -4.19
N VAL A 102 -18.90 19.55 -4.26
CA VAL A 102 -19.70 20.74 -3.95
C VAL A 102 -20.96 20.85 -4.82
N MET A 103 -20.90 20.35 -6.06
CA MET A 103 -22.00 20.48 -7.03
C MET A 103 -23.19 19.60 -6.67
N SER A 104 -22.96 18.45 -6.02
CA SER A 104 -24.03 17.56 -5.60
C SER A 104 -24.57 17.88 -4.20
N GLY A 105 -23.89 18.74 -3.44
CA GLY A 105 -24.10 18.84 -2.00
C GLY A 105 -23.77 17.52 -1.26
N PRO A 106 -24.00 17.47 0.05
CA PRO A 106 -23.90 16.24 0.83
C PRO A 106 -25.05 15.27 0.46
N THR A 107 -24.71 14.02 0.16
CA THR A 107 -25.69 12.99 -0.22
C THR A 107 -25.89 11.96 0.89
N ALA A 108 -26.94 11.14 0.78
CA ALA A 108 -27.18 10.02 1.69
C ALA A 108 -25.98 9.04 1.76
N GLY A 109 -25.30 8.80 0.64
CA GLY A 109 -24.09 7.98 0.62
C GLY A 109 -22.92 8.64 1.35
N ASP A 110 -22.79 9.96 1.26
CA ASP A 110 -21.73 10.70 1.97
C ASP A 110 -21.98 10.69 3.49
N LEU A 111 -23.23 10.88 3.91
CA LEU A 111 -23.64 10.81 5.31
C LEU A 111 -23.35 9.43 5.93
N GLU A 112 -23.58 8.38 5.16
CA GLU A 112 -23.30 7.01 5.59
C GLU A 112 -21.79 6.76 5.74
N ILE A 113 -20.98 7.13 4.74
CA ILE A 113 -19.52 6.99 4.82
C ILE A 113 -18.96 7.82 5.97
N ALA A 114 -19.42 9.07 6.12
CA ALA A 114 -19.03 9.92 7.23
C ALA A 114 -19.37 9.29 8.58
N SER A 115 -20.51 8.60 8.70
CA SER A 115 -20.87 7.85 9.91
C SER A 115 -19.88 6.71 10.21
N ILE A 116 -19.45 5.97 9.18
CA ILE A 116 -18.45 4.91 9.30
C ILE A 116 -17.10 5.49 9.75
N LEU A 117 -16.65 6.57 9.10
CA LEU A 117 -15.37 7.24 9.41
C LEU A 117 -15.35 7.82 10.82
N ARG A 118 -16.43 8.49 11.26
CA ARG A 118 -16.55 9.00 12.65
C ARG A 118 -16.45 7.89 13.70
N ARG A 119 -17.04 6.71 13.44
CA ARG A 119 -16.99 5.58 14.37
C ARG A 119 -15.62 4.92 14.44
N ALA A 120 -14.83 5.02 13.37
CA ALA A 120 -13.49 4.44 13.29
C ALA A 120 -12.43 5.23 14.07
N ASP A 121 -12.74 6.48 14.44
CA ASP A 121 -11.84 7.39 15.16
C ASP A 121 -10.45 7.55 14.50
N LYS A 122 -10.43 7.54 13.17
CA LYS A 122 -9.22 7.84 12.39
C LYS A 122 -9.17 9.31 11.97
N PRO A 123 -7.98 9.94 11.98
CA PRO A 123 -7.81 11.29 11.47
C PRO A 123 -8.36 11.40 10.04
N THR A 124 -9.38 12.24 9.86
CA THR A 124 -10.10 12.39 8.61
C THR A 124 -10.15 13.86 8.22
N VAL A 125 -9.68 14.18 7.01
CA VAL A 125 -9.76 15.52 6.42
C VAL A 125 -10.87 15.53 5.37
N LEU A 126 -11.88 16.36 5.57
CA LEU A 126 -13.00 16.52 4.63
C LEU A 126 -12.61 17.45 3.49
N ALA A 127 -12.50 16.91 2.27
CA ALA A 127 -12.17 17.64 1.05
C ALA A 127 -13.41 17.84 0.17
N VAL A 128 -13.87 19.08 0.03
CA VAL A 128 -15.01 19.44 -0.82
C VAL A 128 -14.50 19.90 -2.18
N ASN A 129 -14.57 19.01 -3.17
CA ASN A 129 -14.00 19.23 -4.50
C ASN A 129 -14.90 20.08 -5.41
N LYS A 130 -14.32 20.55 -6.53
CA LYS A 130 -14.94 21.42 -7.54
C LYS A 130 -15.30 22.82 -7.03
N ALA A 131 -14.70 23.24 -5.90
CA ALA A 131 -14.84 24.57 -5.31
C ALA A 131 -13.92 25.60 -6.02
N ASP A 132 -14.10 25.76 -7.32
CA ASP A 132 -13.32 26.60 -8.24
C ASP A 132 -13.65 28.10 -8.19
N SER A 133 -14.79 28.47 -7.59
CA SER A 133 -15.28 29.85 -7.51
C SER A 133 -15.66 30.25 -6.08
N VAL A 134 -15.72 31.56 -5.82
CA VAL A 134 -16.10 32.11 -4.51
C VAL A 134 -17.50 31.62 -4.09
N ALA A 135 -18.47 31.68 -5.01
CA ALA A 135 -19.83 31.20 -4.75
C ALA A 135 -19.87 29.71 -4.36
N ARG A 136 -19.01 28.87 -4.96
CA ARG A 136 -18.91 27.46 -4.56
C ARG A 136 -18.23 27.27 -3.21
N ARG A 137 -17.24 28.10 -2.89
CA ARG A 137 -16.61 28.09 -1.57
C ARG A 137 -17.58 28.49 -0.45
N GLU A 138 -18.53 29.36 -0.74
CA GLU A 138 -19.60 29.69 0.21
C GLU A 138 -20.48 28.47 0.50
N MET A 139 -20.76 27.59 -0.47
CA MET A 139 -21.58 26.38 -0.26
C MET A 139 -20.94 25.31 0.65
N LEU A 140 -19.68 25.48 1.06
CA LEU A 140 -19.01 24.54 1.97
C LEU A 140 -19.72 24.40 3.32
N PHE A 141 -20.46 25.42 3.77
CA PHE A 141 -21.11 25.37 5.08
C PHE A 141 -22.08 24.19 5.21
N GLU A 142 -22.67 23.73 4.10
CA GLU A 142 -23.60 22.59 4.09
C GLU A 142 -22.90 21.31 4.54
N PHE A 143 -21.61 21.16 4.22
CA PHE A 143 -20.85 19.94 4.50
C PHE A 143 -20.44 19.78 5.97
N PHE A 144 -20.65 20.79 6.82
CA PHE A 144 -20.53 20.62 8.26
C PHE A 144 -21.48 19.56 8.82
N GLU A 145 -22.60 19.28 8.15
CA GLU A 145 -23.53 18.23 8.56
C GLU A 145 -22.90 16.83 8.57
N LEU A 146 -21.82 16.63 7.80
CA LEU A 146 -21.05 15.39 7.79
C LEU A 146 -20.27 15.18 9.10
N GLY A 147 -20.12 16.20 9.94
CA GLY A 147 -19.53 16.06 11.28
C GLY A 147 -18.09 15.55 11.30
N LEU A 148 -17.30 15.90 10.28
CA LEU A 148 -15.89 15.48 10.11
C LEU A 148 -14.91 16.65 10.27
N GLY A 149 -15.26 17.65 11.09
CA GLY A 149 -14.49 18.90 11.24
C GLY A 149 -14.77 19.89 10.12
N ASP A 150 -13.89 20.90 9.96
CA ASP A 150 -14.14 21.94 8.96
C ASP A 150 -13.84 21.45 7.55
N PRO A 151 -14.73 21.66 6.57
CA PRO A 151 -14.49 21.28 5.18
C PRO A 151 -13.40 22.13 4.54
N VAL A 152 -12.50 21.48 3.80
CA VAL A 152 -11.48 22.15 2.97
C VAL A 152 -11.96 22.20 1.52
N GLY A 153 -12.14 23.40 0.99
CA GLY A 153 -12.56 23.60 -0.41
C GLY A 153 -11.43 23.44 -1.39
N VAL A 154 -11.52 22.43 -2.24
CA VAL A 154 -10.49 22.12 -3.23
C VAL A 154 -11.01 22.16 -4.66
N SER A 155 -10.13 22.48 -5.60
CA SER A 155 -10.32 22.22 -7.02
C SER A 155 -9.19 21.30 -7.46
N ALA A 156 -9.42 19.99 -7.45
CA ALA A 156 -8.42 19.01 -7.85
C ALA A 156 -7.93 19.22 -9.30
N TYR A 157 -8.81 19.72 -10.19
CA TYR A 157 -8.44 19.97 -11.58
C TYR A 157 -7.55 21.22 -11.72
N HIS A 158 -7.86 22.32 -11.04
CA HIS A 158 -7.10 23.58 -11.17
C HIS A 158 -5.99 23.76 -10.13
N GLY A 159 -6.03 23.05 -9.00
CA GLY A 159 -5.06 23.11 -7.91
C GLY A 159 -5.41 24.03 -6.76
N ASN A 160 -6.51 24.77 -6.84
CA ASN A 160 -6.86 25.70 -5.78
C ASN A 160 -7.21 24.94 -4.49
N GLY A 161 -6.69 25.39 -3.34
CA GLY A 161 -6.97 24.81 -2.03
C GLY A 161 -6.30 23.46 -1.74
N THR A 162 -5.51 22.90 -2.68
CA THR A 162 -4.80 21.63 -2.40
C THR A 162 -3.65 21.81 -1.41
N GLY A 163 -3.06 23.01 -1.32
CA GLY A 163 -2.08 23.34 -0.26
C GLY A 163 -2.73 23.30 1.13
N ASP A 164 -3.85 24.01 1.31
CA ASP A 164 -4.62 24.01 2.57
C ASP A 164 -5.06 22.59 2.97
N LEU A 165 -5.41 21.75 1.98
CA LEU A 165 -5.72 20.34 2.21
C LEU A 165 -4.49 19.57 2.73
N LEU A 166 -3.33 19.76 2.09
CA LEU A 166 -2.10 19.07 2.44
C LEU A 166 -1.53 19.51 3.78
N ASP A 167 -1.64 20.80 4.14
CA ASP A 167 -1.29 21.30 5.48
C ASP A 167 -2.05 20.50 6.54
N ARG A 168 -3.36 20.34 6.36
CA ARG A 168 -4.22 19.60 7.27
C ARG A 168 -3.94 18.10 7.30
N VAL A 169 -3.55 17.52 6.16
CA VAL A 169 -3.12 16.12 6.10
C VAL A 169 -1.84 15.93 6.90
N VAL A 170 -0.82 16.78 6.68
CA VAL A 170 0.47 16.71 7.36
C VAL A 170 0.35 16.93 8.86
N GLU A 171 -0.52 17.86 9.31
CA GLU A 171 -0.83 18.06 10.73
C GLU A 171 -1.40 16.82 11.43
N ASN A 172 -2.01 15.91 10.68
CA ASN A 172 -2.62 14.68 11.21
C ASN A 172 -1.76 13.43 10.95
N LEU A 173 -0.63 13.56 10.25
CA LEU A 173 0.26 12.44 10.06
C LEU A 173 0.82 12.00 11.42
N PRO A 174 1.01 10.68 11.65
CA PRO A 174 1.74 10.23 12.81
C PRO A 174 3.14 10.86 12.82
N GLU A 175 3.62 11.24 14.00
CA GLU A 175 4.99 11.69 14.14
C GLU A 175 5.94 10.64 13.56
N ALA A 176 6.92 11.09 12.77
CA ALA A 176 7.92 10.21 12.22
C ALA A 176 8.70 9.59 13.37
N GLU A 177 8.46 8.30 13.65
CA GLU A 177 9.25 7.58 14.63
C GLU A 177 10.71 7.55 14.13
N GLU A 178 11.63 8.10 14.92
CA GLU A 178 13.05 7.87 14.71
C GLU A 178 13.27 6.37 14.75
N GLU A 179 13.61 5.78 13.60
CA GLU A 179 13.94 4.36 13.53
C GLU A 179 15.10 4.11 14.48
N ALA A 180 14.89 3.26 15.49
CA ALA A 180 15.94 2.86 16.40
C ALA A 180 17.16 2.40 15.57
N GLU A 181 18.34 2.93 15.89
CA GLU A 181 19.57 2.50 15.23
C GLU A 181 19.74 0.99 15.48
N THR A 182 19.61 0.20 14.41
CA THR A 182 19.88 -1.24 14.47
C THR A 182 21.35 -1.48 14.21
N GLU A 183 21.97 -2.38 14.97
CA GLU A 183 23.28 -2.91 14.62
C GLU A 183 23.10 -3.84 13.40
N GLY A 184 23.46 -3.39 12.21
CA GLY A 184 23.45 -4.20 10.99
C GLY A 184 22.26 -4.00 10.04
N PRO A 185 22.22 -4.75 8.91
CA PRO A 185 21.25 -4.51 7.84
C PRO A 185 19.85 -5.00 8.20
N ARG A 186 18.86 -4.21 7.78
CA ARG A 186 17.44 -4.56 7.88
C ARG A 186 16.99 -5.30 6.63
N ILE A 187 16.43 -6.49 6.82
CA ILE A 187 16.03 -7.38 5.74
C ILE A 187 14.53 -7.64 5.81
N ALA A 188 13.81 -7.32 4.74
CA ALA A 188 12.39 -7.66 4.61
C ALA A 188 12.18 -8.89 3.71
N ILE A 189 11.35 -9.84 4.14
CA ILE A 189 10.93 -10.99 3.34
C ILE A 189 9.52 -10.72 2.81
N VAL A 190 9.41 -10.41 1.53
CA VAL A 190 8.15 -9.99 0.87
C VAL A 190 7.77 -10.96 -0.25
N GLY A 191 6.55 -10.80 -0.78
CA GLY A 191 6.00 -11.62 -1.85
C GLY A 191 4.53 -11.95 -1.63
N ARG A 192 3.91 -12.58 -2.62
CA ARG A 192 2.48 -12.93 -2.59
C ARG A 192 2.11 -13.89 -1.46
N PRO A 193 0.82 -13.98 -1.05
CA PRO A 193 0.36 -15.02 -0.15
C PRO A 193 0.78 -16.42 -0.64
N ASN A 194 1.08 -17.35 0.28
CA ASN A 194 1.35 -18.77 -0.01
C ASN A 194 2.58 -19.12 -0.88
N VAL A 195 3.41 -18.14 -1.26
CA VAL A 195 4.72 -18.38 -1.94
C VAL A 195 5.76 -19.05 -1.05
N GLY A 196 5.53 -19.12 0.27
CA GLY A 196 6.39 -19.83 1.23
C GLY A 196 7.26 -18.97 2.15
N LYS A 197 7.00 -17.66 2.25
CA LYS A 197 7.71 -16.73 3.17
C LYS A 197 7.86 -17.27 4.61
N SER A 198 6.81 -17.84 5.18
CA SER A 198 6.85 -18.38 6.55
C SER A 198 7.70 -19.63 6.68
N ARG A 199 7.76 -20.45 5.62
CA ARG A 199 8.66 -21.61 5.56
C ARG A 199 10.11 -21.13 5.49
N LEU A 200 10.39 -20.17 4.61
CA LEU A 200 11.73 -19.57 4.48
C LEU A 200 12.20 -18.93 5.80
N LEU A 201 11.36 -18.12 6.45
CA LEU A 201 11.69 -17.51 7.74
C LEU A 201 12.05 -18.58 8.80
N ASN A 202 11.24 -19.62 8.94
CA ASN A 202 11.52 -20.69 9.90
C ASN A 202 12.78 -21.49 9.53
N ALA A 203 13.03 -21.70 8.24
CA ALA A 203 14.25 -22.37 7.77
C ALA A 203 15.50 -21.54 8.08
N LEU A 204 15.45 -20.21 7.96
CA LEU A 204 16.54 -19.31 8.34
C LEU A 204 16.79 -19.32 9.84
N ILE A 205 15.74 -19.27 10.66
CA ILE A 205 15.85 -19.32 12.13
C ILE A 205 16.38 -20.67 12.61
N GLY A 206 16.03 -21.76 11.93
CA GLY A 206 16.42 -23.12 12.31
C GLY A 206 17.87 -23.50 11.98
N GLN A 207 18.66 -22.60 11.38
CA GLN A 207 20.07 -22.85 11.09
C GLN A 207 20.92 -22.71 12.36
N GLU A 208 21.95 -23.54 12.50
CA GLU A 208 22.90 -23.47 13.65
C GLU A 208 23.58 -22.10 13.78
N ARG A 209 23.68 -21.37 12.65
CA ARG A 209 24.33 -20.05 12.55
C ARG A 209 23.42 -18.90 12.93
N ALA A 210 22.14 -19.17 13.19
CA ALA A 210 21.12 -18.18 13.48
C ALA A 210 20.78 -18.20 14.97
N ILE A 211 21.13 -17.12 15.68
CA ILE A 211 20.82 -16.96 17.10
C ILE A 211 19.85 -15.78 17.25
N VAL A 212 18.68 -16.01 17.83
CA VAL A 212 17.68 -14.95 18.10
C VAL A 212 18.11 -14.19 19.35
N SER A 213 18.14 -12.86 19.26
CA SER A 213 18.39 -11.98 20.41
C SER A 213 17.14 -11.91 21.28
N ASP A 214 17.27 -12.23 22.56
CA ASP A 214 16.16 -12.19 23.53
C ASP A 214 15.98 -10.79 24.15
N GLN A 215 16.62 -9.73 23.64
CA GLN A 215 16.59 -8.40 24.25
C GLN A 215 15.15 -7.87 24.38
N PRO A 216 14.59 -7.77 25.60
CA PRO A 216 13.24 -7.28 25.81
C PRO A 216 13.28 -5.77 26.08
N GLY A 217 12.79 -4.96 25.15
CA GLY A 217 12.54 -3.52 25.32
C GLY A 217 12.73 -2.78 23.98
N THR A 218 11.87 -1.87 23.54
CA THR A 218 10.86 -1.05 24.20
C THR A 218 9.70 -0.74 23.26
N THR A 219 8.47 -0.91 23.76
CA THR A 219 7.20 -0.29 23.36
C THR A 219 6.83 -0.17 21.86
N ARG A 220 5.91 -1.07 21.48
CA ARG A 220 4.84 -1.02 20.44
C ARG A 220 5.07 -1.76 19.11
N ASP A 221 6.29 -1.85 18.59
CA ASP A 221 6.59 -2.63 17.37
C ASP A 221 7.13 -4.04 17.66
N SER A 222 6.25 -4.89 18.19
CA SER A 222 6.49 -6.33 18.45
C SER A 222 6.57 -7.21 17.20
N LEU A 223 6.93 -6.66 16.03
CA LEU A 223 6.81 -7.34 14.72
C LEU A 223 8.16 -7.72 14.09
N ASP A 224 9.25 -7.05 14.44
CA ASP A 224 10.59 -7.32 13.90
C ASP A 224 11.36 -8.32 14.76
N MET A 225 12.38 -8.94 14.19
CA MET A 225 13.18 -9.96 14.83
C MET A 225 14.66 -9.71 14.62
N GLU A 226 15.40 -9.51 15.71
CA GLU A 226 16.85 -9.42 15.71
C GLU A 226 17.49 -10.80 15.70
N LEU A 227 18.50 -10.96 14.85
CA LEU A 227 19.18 -12.23 14.64
C LEU A 227 20.69 -11.98 14.49
N LEU A 228 21.51 -12.84 15.10
CA LEU A 228 22.92 -12.93 14.81
C LEU A 228 23.13 -14.01 13.76
N TRP A 229 23.61 -13.62 12.58
CA TRP A 229 23.97 -14.51 11.49
C TRP A 229 25.48 -14.52 11.31
N GLU A 230 26.14 -15.65 11.60
CA GLU A 230 27.61 -15.73 11.58
C GLU A 230 28.28 -14.59 12.38
N GLU A 231 27.77 -14.34 13.60
CA GLU A 231 28.21 -13.26 14.51
C GLU A 231 27.90 -11.84 14.04
N SER A 232 27.31 -11.67 12.85
CA SER A 232 26.87 -10.37 12.33
C SER A 232 25.41 -10.11 12.71
N PRO A 233 25.08 -8.98 13.35
CA PRO A 233 23.70 -8.67 13.68
C PRO A 233 22.92 -8.29 12.42
N ILE A 234 21.69 -8.78 12.32
CA ILE A 234 20.73 -8.49 11.27
C ILE A 234 19.35 -8.31 11.89
N THR A 235 18.51 -7.48 11.27
CA THR A 235 17.12 -7.28 11.71
C THR A 235 16.18 -7.72 10.61
N LEU A 236 15.33 -8.71 10.90
CA LEU A 236 14.26 -9.15 10.01
C LEU A 236 12.99 -8.33 10.27
N ILE A 237 12.50 -7.65 9.23
CA ILE A 237 11.37 -6.72 9.31
C ILE A 237 10.04 -7.45 9.09
N ASP A 238 9.01 -7.09 9.88
CA ASP A 238 7.62 -7.59 9.81
C ASP A 238 7.48 -9.13 9.80
N THR A 239 8.21 -9.79 10.70
CA THR A 239 8.18 -11.26 10.87
C THR A 239 6.87 -11.76 11.46
N ALA A 240 6.17 -10.95 12.24
CA ALA A 240 4.88 -11.32 12.83
C ALA A 240 3.75 -11.43 11.79
N GLY A 241 3.78 -10.61 10.72
CA GLY A 241 2.88 -10.75 9.57
C GLY A 241 3.08 -12.08 8.84
N ILE A 242 4.31 -12.59 8.82
CA ILE A 242 4.68 -13.90 8.26
C ILE A 242 4.22 -15.05 9.18
N ARG A 243 4.34 -14.91 10.51
CA ARG A 243 3.95 -15.94 11.49
C ARG A 243 2.43 -16.09 11.66
N ARG A 244 1.65 -14.99 11.62
CA ARG A 244 0.18 -15.04 11.82
C ARG A 244 -0.59 -15.70 10.66
N ARG A 245 -0.02 -15.74 9.45
CA ARG A 245 -0.66 -16.32 8.25
C ARG A 245 -0.86 -17.83 8.27
N GLY A 246 -0.38 -18.54 9.29
CA GLY A 246 -0.68 -19.96 9.51
C GLY A 246 -2.15 -20.25 9.88
N ARG A 247 -2.96 -19.23 10.20
CA ARG A 247 -4.40 -19.34 10.43
C ARG A 247 -5.14 -18.38 9.48
N VAL A 248 -5.98 -18.95 8.64
CA VAL A 248 -6.65 -18.32 7.50
C VAL A 248 -7.80 -17.41 7.97
N GLU A 249 -7.84 -16.18 7.48
CA GLU A 249 -9.09 -15.46 7.20
C GLU A 249 -9.06 -15.01 5.72
N GLN A 250 -10.00 -15.53 4.94
CA GLN A 250 -10.20 -15.12 3.55
C GLN A 250 -10.78 -13.70 3.51
N GLY A 251 -10.22 -12.84 2.65
CA GLY A 251 -10.67 -11.44 2.48
C GLY A 251 -9.59 -10.37 2.67
N ILE A 252 -8.35 -10.75 3.00
CA ILE A 252 -7.28 -9.83 3.46
C ILE A 252 -6.07 -9.78 2.50
N GLU A 253 -6.27 -9.97 1.19
CA GLU A 253 -5.17 -9.88 0.21
C GLU A 253 -4.58 -8.45 0.13
N ARG A 254 -5.41 -7.42 0.30
CA ARG A 254 -5.02 -5.99 0.25
C ARG A 254 -4.04 -5.59 1.37
N ILE A 255 -4.26 -6.10 2.59
CA ILE A 255 -3.34 -5.87 3.72
C ILE A 255 -1.97 -6.51 3.44
N SER A 256 -1.88 -7.53 2.58
CA SER A 256 -0.60 -8.16 2.22
C SER A 256 0.33 -7.24 1.44
N VAL A 257 -0.21 -6.45 0.52
CA VAL A 257 0.59 -5.56 -0.33
C VAL A 257 1.12 -4.40 0.52
N MET A 258 0.25 -3.75 1.31
CA MET A 258 0.64 -2.62 2.16
C MET A 258 1.66 -2.99 3.23
N ARG A 259 1.52 -4.17 3.83
CA ARG A 259 2.56 -4.68 4.74
C ARG A 259 3.89 -4.90 4.04
N SER A 260 3.85 -5.40 2.81
CA SER A 260 5.07 -5.55 2.01
C SER A 260 5.70 -4.19 1.71
N MET A 261 4.91 -3.18 1.33
CA MET A 261 5.40 -1.81 1.10
C MET A 261 6.02 -1.20 2.36
N ARG A 262 5.32 -1.25 3.50
CA ARG A 262 5.85 -0.78 4.79
C ARG A 262 7.13 -1.51 5.20
N ALA A 263 7.21 -2.81 4.94
CA ALA A 263 8.43 -3.58 5.21
C ALA A 263 9.59 -3.16 4.30
N ILE A 264 9.31 -2.84 3.03
CA ILE A 264 10.30 -2.35 2.05
C ILE A 264 10.84 -0.97 2.45
N ASP A 265 9.98 -0.06 2.90
CA ASP A 265 10.40 1.28 3.33
C ASP A 265 11.44 1.24 4.45
N ARG A 266 11.25 0.31 5.41
CA ARG A 266 12.12 0.11 6.58
C ARG A 266 13.34 -0.77 6.30
N ALA A 267 13.34 -1.55 5.23
CA ALA A 267 14.42 -2.46 4.92
C ALA A 267 15.56 -1.76 4.16
N ASP A 268 16.77 -2.31 4.28
CA ASP A 268 17.91 -1.97 3.43
C ASP A 268 18.00 -2.96 2.26
N ILE A 269 17.63 -4.23 2.52
CA ILE A 269 17.60 -5.32 1.54
C ILE A 269 16.24 -6.02 1.59
N VAL A 270 15.69 -6.33 0.42
CA VAL A 270 14.41 -6.98 0.25
C VAL A 270 14.62 -8.34 -0.40
N VAL A 271 14.13 -9.40 0.25
CA VAL A 271 14.06 -10.75 -0.30
C VAL A 271 12.66 -10.95 -0.86
N LEU A 272 12.52 -10.87 -2.18
CA LEU A 272 11.28 -11.14 -2.88
C LEU A 272 11.16 -12.66 -3.11
N VAL A 273 10.22 -13.29 -2.42
CA VAL A 273 9.93 -14.72 -2.55
C VAL A 273 8.88 -14.92 -3.63
N ILE A 274 9.23 -15.66 -4.67
CA ILE A 274 8.33 -16.06 -5.76
C ILE A 274 8.13 -17.58 -5.75
N ASP A 275 6.98 -18.05 -6.20
CA ASP A 275 6.69 -19.48 -6.31
C ASP A 275 7.21 -20.00 -7.65
N ALA A 276 8.12 -20.97 -7.68
CA ALA A 276 8.68 -21.50 -8.93
C ALA A 276 7.65 -22.14 -9.88
N MET A 277 6.51 -22.59 -9.33
CA MET A 277 5.42 -23.18 -10.11
C MET A 277 4.63 -22.12 -10.89
N GLU A 278 4.75 -20.86 -10.49
CA GLU A 278 4.14 -19.70 -11.13
C GLU A 278 5.26 -18.78 -11.63
N ASP A 279 5.36 -18.49 -12.92
CA ASP A 279 6.30 -17.43 -13.37
C ASP A 279 5.92 -16.08 -12.71
N PHE A 280 6.75 -15.03 -12.84
CA PHE A 280 6.49 -13.76 -12.16
C PHE A 280 5.10 -13.23 -12.53
N THR A 281 4.32 -12.93 -11.50
CA THR A 281 3.01 -12.31 -11.65
C THR A 281 3.12 -10.79 -11.60
N ALA A 282 2.05 -10.10 -12.01
CA ALA A 282 1.95 -8.64 -11.92
C ALA A 282 2.25 -8.12 -10.50
N GLN A 283 1.78 -8.82 -9.46
CA GLN A 283 2.04 -8.42 -8.08
C GLN A 283 3.52 -8.61 -7.67
N ASP A 284 4.20 -9.64 -8.17
CA ASP A 284 5.63 -9.84 -7.91
C ASP A 284 6.47 -8.72 -8.55
N LEU A 285 6.15 -8.37 -9.80
CA LEU A 285 6.79 -7.28 -10.53
C LEU A 285 6.49 -5.92 -9.93
N HIS A 286 5.27 -5.71 -9.43
CA HIS A 286 4.90 -4.50 -8.71
C HIS A 286 5.72 -4.31 -7.43
N ILE A 287 5.87 -5.38 -6.65
CA ILE A 287 6.72 -5.34 -5.45
C ILE A 287 8.17 -5.04 -5.86
N ALA A 288 8.71 -5.71 -6.88
CA ALA A 288 10.07 -5.45 -7.36
C ALA A 288 10.27 -4.00 -7.85
N GLY A 289 9.32 -3.45 -8.62
CA GLY A 289 9.38 -2.05 -9.07
C GLY A 289 9.36 -1.06 -7.92
N TYR A 290 8.59 -1.33 -6.86
CA TYR A 290 8.61 -0.48 -5.67
C TYR A 290 9.95 -0.55 -4.91
N VAL A 291 10.58 -1.73 -4.86
CA VAL A 291 11.93 -1.90 -4.30
C VAL A 291 12.95 -1.06 -5.07
N GLU A 292 12.86 -1.02 -6.42
CA GLU A 292 13.69 -0.16 -7.27
C GLU A 292 13.45 1.33 -6.98
N GLU A 293 12.19 1.76 -6.91
CA GLU A 293 11.80 3.14 -6.65
C GLU A 293 12.34 3.64 -5.30
N GLN A 294 12.24 2.82 -4.26
CA GLN A 294 12.78 3.11 -2.93
C GLN A 294 14.30 2.91 -2.85
N LYS A 295 14.96 2.53 -3.96
CA LYS A 295 16.42 2.33 -4.08
C LYS A 295 16.98 1.34 -3.07
N LYS A 296 16.23 0.27 -2.80
CA LYS A 296 16.62 -0.79 -1.86
C LYS A 296 17.35 -1.93 -2.58
N GLY A 297 18.16 -2.69 -1.85
CA GLY A 297 18.74 -3.92 -2.40
C GLY A 297 17.65 -4.97 -2.66
N LEU A 298 17.72 -5.70 -3.77
CA LEU A 298 16.79 -6.78 -4.10
C LEU A 298 17.52 -8.12 -4.22
N VAL A 299 16.98 -9.16 -3.59
CA VAL A 299 17.32 -10.57 -3.83
C VAL A 299 16.04 -11.30 -4.18
N VAL A 300 16.04 -12.06 -5.28
CA VAL A 300 14.87 -12.85 -5.69
C VAL A 300 15.08 -14.31 -5.31
N ALA A 301 14.22 -14.80 -4.42
CA ALA A 301 14.20 -16.18 -3.96
C ALA A 301 13.09 -16.96 -4.69
N VAL A 302 13.49 -17.78 -5.66
CA VAL A 302 12.61 -18.67 -6.42
C VAL A 302 12.36 -19.93 -5.60
N ASN A 303 11.23 -19.96 -4.90
CA ASN A 303 10.89 -20.98 -3.91
C ASN A 303 10.08 -22.13 -4.49
N LYS A 304 9.99 -23.26 -3.78
CA LYS A 304 9.35 -24.51 -4.26
C LYS A 304 10.02 -25.07 -5.52
N TRP A 305 11.31 -24.79 -5.70
CA TRP A 305 12.05 -25.25 -6.88
C TRP A 305 12.09 -26.78 -6.96
N ASP A 306 11.92 -27.49 -5.85
CA ASP A 306 11.77 -28.96 -5.80
C ASP A 306 10.55 -29.49 -6.55
N LEU A 307 9.48 -28.72 -6.69
CA LEU A 307 8.24 -29.13 -7.37
C LEU A 307 8.30 -29.01 -8.89
N VAL A 308 9.27 -28.25 -9.41
CA VAL A 308 9.47 -28.07 -10.85
C VAL A 308 10.06 -29.35 -11.45
N GLU A 309 9.47 -29.85 -12.52
CA GLU A 309 10.08 -30.93 -13.32
C GLU A 309 11.34 -30.40 -14.03
N LYS A 310 12.48 -31.04 -13.80
CA LYS A 310 13.79 -30.51 -14.18
C LYS A 310 14.45 -31.32 -15.28
N ASP A 311 15.02 -30.60 -16.23
CA ASP A 311 16.08 -31.05 -17.11
C ASP A 311 17.36 -30.20 -16.90
N SER A 312 18.41 -30.50 -17.67
CA SER A 312 19.69 -29.79 -17.60
C SER A 312 19.64 -28.30 -17.98
N TYR A 313 18.55 -27.83 -18.59
CA TYR A 313 18.41 -26.47 -19.13
C TYR A 313 17.36 -25.64 -18.38
N THR A 314 16.56 -26.27 -17.51
CA THR A 314 15.40 -25.65 -16.84
C THR A 314 15.81 -24.43 -16.03
N MET A 315 16.92 -24.50 -15.30
CA MET A 315 17.41 -23.38 -14.49
C MET A 315 17.87 -22.20 -15.34
N ASP A 316 18.61 -22.45 -16.42
CA ASP A 316 19.07 -21.41 -17.34
C ASP A 316 17.89 -20.78 -18.10
N ALA A 317 16.91 -21.58 -18.49
CA ALA A 317 15.68 -21.11 -19.11
C ALA A 317 14.90 -20.17 -18.17
N TYR A 318 14.78 -20.54 -16.89
CA TYR A 318 14.12 -19.68 -15.89
C TYR A 318 14.88 -18.38 -15.68
N ARG A 319 16.21 -18.44 -15.53
CA ARG A 319 17.05 -17.22 -15.40
C ARG A 319 16.86 -16.28 -16.58
N LYS A 320 16.76 -16.79 -17.81
CA LYS A 320 16.51 -15.99 -19.01
C LYS A 320 15.13 -15.32 -18.99
N ARG A 321 14.08 -16.05 -18.60
CA ARG A 321 12.73 -15.46 -18.47
C ARG A 321 12.68 -14.38 -17.39
N ALA A 322 13.24 -14.67 -16.22
CA ALA A 322 13.34 -13.73 -15.12
C ALA A 322 14.11 -12.46 -15.49
N ALA A 323 15.20 -12.59 -16.25
CA ALA A 323 15.99 -11.44 -16.70
C ALA A 323 15.22 -10.52 -17.67
N VAL A 324 14.25 -11.06 -18.42
CA VAL A 324 13.34 -10.25 -19.25
C VAL A 324 12.32 -9.53 -18.38
N GLN A 325 11.76 -10.20 -17.38
CA GLN A 325 10.75 -9.61 -16.51
C GLN A 325 11.32 -8.61 -15.49
N LEU A 326 12.60 -8.74 -15.13
CA LEU A 326 13.33 -7.86 -14.21
C LEU A 326 14.42 -7.05 -14.94
N ASP A 327 14.17 -6.67 -16.19
CA ASP A 327 15.15 -5.92 -17.01
C ASP A 327 15.54 -4.56 -16.39
N PHE A 328 14.66 -3.98 -15.58
CA PHE A 328 14.86 -2.78 -14.78
C PHE A 328 15.77 -3.00 -13.54
N MET A 329 15.94 -4.24 -13.09
CA MET A 329 16.86 -4.61 -11.99
C MET A 329 17.78 -5.79 -12.37
N PRO A 330 18.63 -5.64 -13.40
CA PRO A 330 19.44 -6.76 -13.92
C PRO A 330 20.54 -7.23 -12.96
N TYR A 331 20.82 -6.44 -11.92
CA TYR A 331 21.79 -6.75 -10.87
C TYR A 331 21.21 -7.62 -9.74
N ALA A 332 19.89 -7.81 -9.68
CA ALA A 332 19.25 -8.56 -8.61
C ALA A 332 19.63 -10.05 -8.70
N PRO A 333 20.28 -10.64 -7.67
CA PRO A 333 20.59 -12.06 -7.68
C PRO A 333 19.33 -12.93 -7.63
N LEU A 334 19.29 -13.94 -8.49
CA LEU A 334 18.30 -15.02 -8.48
C LEU A 334 18.85 -16.26 -7.78
N VAL A 335 18.19 -16.65 -6.69
CA VAL A 335 18.51 -17.82 -5.86
C VAL A 335 17.34 -18.80 -5.90
N PHE A 336 17.62 -20.07 -6.19
CA PHE A 336 16.61 -21.13 -6.23
C PHE A 336 16.63 -21.90 -4.91
N ILE A 337 15.48 -21.98 -4.25
CA ILE A 337 15.33 -22.56 -2.90
C ILE A 337 14.15 -23.53 -2.83
N SER A 338 14.11 -24.31 -1.75
CA SER A 338 13.09 -25.32 -1.41
C SER A 338 12.79 -25.24 0.08
#